data_AF-A0A2M8PTE4-F1
#
_entry.id   AF-A0A2M8PTE4-F1
#
_cell.length_a   1.000
_cell.length_b   1.000
_cell.length_c   1.000
_cell.angle_alpha   90.00
_cell.angle_beta   90.00
_cell.angle_gamma   90.00
#
_symmetry.space_group_name_H-M   'P 1'
#
loop_
_entity.id
_entity.type
_entity.pdbx_description
1 polymer ?
#
loop_
_entity_poly.entity_id
_entity_poly.type
_entity_poly.pdbx_seq_one_letter_code
_entity_poly.pdbx_strand_id
1 'polypeptide(L)'
;MPLRLPDLDKRTYEQLVEEARSRIPALYPEWTDHNPSDPGIIMIELFAWLSEMVMFRLNRIPDETYRVFLDLLNEPGTTLPDNLDDAIRQTVLELRAPYRAVTCADYEKLVLEVWHTTHDEATLKRLGTIGRVHCVPMRDLTVQSVGGDDEIAPGHVTVIIVPDSMGSRIPQPSDELLADVWQFLDERRLLTTRHHVVGPDYVALQVRISVVLKDDALFKNVRVRAESRVRNFYHPLRGGDTRQGWPFGRDVYLSELYRLMESVDGVDYVTSIELATQDTDRVQYYKDGTIIGVSLLPHELVMISRVVVMEGNPE
;
A
#
# COMPACT_ATOMS: atom_id res chain seq x y z
N MET A 1 21.22 -10.38 -0.84
CA MET A 1 22.66 -10.72 -0.90
C MET A 1 23.39 -9.84 0.09
N PRO A 2 24.26 -10.37 0.95
CA PRO A 2 25.06 -9.53 1.83
C PRO A 2 25.98 -8.64 0.98
N LEU A 3 26.09 -7.36 1.38
CA LEU A 3 27.07 -6.45 0.81
C LEU A 3 28.47 -7.04 1.05
N ARG A 4 29.21 -7.33 -0.02
CA ARG A 4 30.63 -7.67 0.12
C ARG A 4 31.38 -6.39 0.41
N LEU A 5 31.94 -6.28 1.60
CA LEU A 5 32.74 -5.10 1.96
C LEU A 5 33.94 -5.00 1.01
N PRO A 6 34.24 -3.80 0.48
CA PRO A 6 35.44 -3.59 -0.28
C PRO A 6 36.64 -3.74 0.65
N ASP A 7 37.61 -4.50 0.18
CA ASP A 7 38.89 -4.65 0.85
C ASP A 7 39.78 -3.51 0.36
N LEU A 8 40.04 -2.54 1.24
CA LEU A 8 40.61 -1.24 0.90
C LEU A 8 42.09 -1.37 0.54
N ASP A 9 42.81 -2.23 1.25
CA ASP A 9 44.21 -2.57 0.98
C ASP A 9 44.48 -4.02 1.35
N LYS A 10 45.02 -4.77 0.39
CA LYS A 10 45.29 -6.22 0.49
C LYS A 10 46.78 -6.53 0.62
N ARG A 11 47.63 -5.52 0.69
CA ARG A 11 49.07 -5.73 0.70
C ARG A 11 49.48 -6.54 1.92
N THR A 12 50.21 -7.61 1.66
CA THR A 12 50.78 -8.45 2.72
C THR A 12 52.09 -7.85 3.22
N TYR A 13 52.54 -8.30 4.40
CA TYR A 13 53.88 -8.01 4.91
C TYR A 13 54.97 -8.17 3.84
N GLU A 14 54.97 -9.29 3.12
CA GLU A 14 55.99 -9.59 2.10
C GLU A 14 55.99 -8.56 0.97
N GLN A 15 54.80 -8.18 0.50
CA GLN A 15 54.64 -7.18 -0.56
C GLN A 15 55.09 -5.79 -0.09
N LEU A 16 54.83 -5.44 1.17
CA LEU A 16 55.27 -4.18 1.76
C LEU A 16 56.79 -4.12 1.92
N VAL A 17 57.42 -5.20 2.37
CA VAL A 17 58.88 -5.30 2.48
C VAL A 17 59.54 -5.24 1.10
N GLU A 18 59.03 -5.98 0.13
CA GLU A 18 59.56 -5.98 -1.23
C GLU A 18 59.41 -4.60 -1.88
N GLU A 19 58.24 -3.97 -1.75
CA GLU A 19 58.00 -2.61 -2.24
C GLU A 19 58.99 -1.62 -1.63
N ALA A 20 59.20 -1.65 -0.31
CA ALA A 20 60.15 -0.77 0.37
C ALA A 20 61.59 -1.03 -0.09
N ARG A 21 62.03 -2.28 -0.17
CA ARG A 21 63.37 -2.66 -0.64
C ARG A 21 63.64 -2.23 -2.08
N SER A 22 62.64 -2.37 -2.96
CA SER A 22 62.76 -1.98 -4.37
C SER A 22 63.01 -0.48 -4.56
N ARG A 23 62.64 0.36 -3.58
CA ARG A 23 62.83 1.81 -3.62
C ARG A 23 64.19 2.26 -3.09
N ILE A 24 64.90 1.44 -2.32
CA ILE A 24 66.19 1.79 -1.70
C ILE A 24 67.23 2.25 -2.74
N PRO A 25 67.47 1.53 -3.86
CA PRO A 25 68.50 1.91 -4.83
C PRO A 25 68.26 3.29 -5.48
N ALA A 26 67.00 3.72 -5.57
CA ALA A 26 66.63 5.01 -6.14
C ALA A 26 66.70 6.15 -5.11
N LEU A 27 66.37 5.88 -3.84
CA LEU A 27 66.31 6.89 -2.79
C LEU A 27 67.65 7.08 -2.06
N TYR A 28 68.38 5.99 -1.84
CA TYR A 28 69.64 5.95 -1.08
C TYR A 28 70.66 5.02 -1.77
N PRO A 29 71.26 5.46 -2.90
CA PRO A 29 72.21 4.65 -3.67
C PRO A 29 73.45 4.22 -2.85
N GLU A 30 73.81 4.97 -1.81
CA GLU A 30 74.91 4.67 -0.89
C GLU A 30 74.64 3.49 0.06
N TRP A 31 73.38 3.13 0.27
CA TRP A 31 73.00 2.00 1.14
C TRP A 31 73.00 0.71 0.33
N THR A 32 74.10 -0.03 0.39
CA THR A 32 74.33 -1.23 -0.44
C THR A 32 74.09 -2.55 0.28
N ASP A 33 74.08 -2.58 1.62
CA ASP A 33 73.84 -3.79 2.40
C ASP A 33 72.35 -3.96 2.69
N HIS A 34 71.70 -4.90 2.00
CA HIS A 34 70.26 -5.19 2.14
C HIS A 34 70.02 -6.57 2.76
N ASN A 35 70.95 -7.07 3.57
CA ASN A 35 70.82 -8.33 4.27
C ASN A 35 69.89 -8.22 5.50
N PRO A 36 69.27 -9.33 5.97
CA PRO A 36 68.42 -9.32 7.16
C PRO A 36 69.14 -8.91 8.46
N SER A 37 70.47 -8.97 8.49
CA SER A 37 71.27 -8.55 9.64
C SER A 37 71.47 -7.02 9.71
N ASP A 38 71.17 -6.31 8.62
CA ASP A 38 71.24 -4.85 8.58
C ASP A 38 70.11 -4.23 9.43
N PRO A 39 70.44 -3.35 10.40
CA PRO A 39 69.42 -2.73 11.25
C PRO A 39 68.37 -1.92 10.47
N GLY A 40 68.72 -1.34 9.33
CA GLY A 40 67.78 -0.61 8.48
C GLY A 40 66.76 -1.53 7.82
N ILE A 41 67.19 -2.72 7.36
CA ILE A 41 66.28 -3.75 6.85
C ILE A 41 65.35 -4.26 7.95
N ILE A 42 65.86 -4.49 9.16
CA ILE A 42 65.03 -4.88 10.33
C ILE A 42 63.96 -3.83 10.61
N MET A 43 64.28 -2.53 10.49
CA MET A 43 63.30 -1.46 10.66
C MET A 43 62.24 -1.47 9.55
N ILE A 44 62.61 -1.73 8.29
CA ILE A 44 61.66 -1.89 7.18
C ILE A 44 60.69 -3.03 7.45
N GLU A 45 61.20 -4.18 7.89
CA GLU A 45 60.39 -5.34 8.26
C GLU A 45 59.42 -5.00 9.40
N LEU A 46 59.89 -4.36 10.47
CA LEU A 46 59.03 -3.91 11.57
C LEU A 46 57.91 -2.97 11.10
N PHE A 47 58.24 -1.98 10.25
CA PHE A 47 57.24 -1.04 9.74
C PHE A 47 56.25 -1.67 8.76
N ALA A 48 56.68 -2.65 7.97
CA ALA A 48 55.80 -3.45 7.12
C ALA A 48 54.80 -4.23 7.97
N TRP A 49 55.25 -4.87 9.05
CA TRP A 49 54.38 -5.59 9.99
C TRP A 49 53.37 -4.66 10.68
N LEU A 50 53.82 -3.49 11.16
CA LEU A 50 52.93 -2.49 11.76
C LEU A 50 51.88 -1.99 10.76
N SER A 51 52.29 -1.81 9.51
CA SER A 51 51.42 -1.35 8.43
C SER A 51 50.36 -2.40 8.09
N GLU A 52 50.72 -3.67 7.97
CA GLU A 52 49.76 -4.78 7.75
C GLU A 52 48.74 -4.88 8.91
N MET A 53 49.17 -4.72 10.17
CA MET A 53 48.23 -4.66 11.31
C MET A 53 47.25 -3.48 11.24
N VAL A 54 47.70 -2.32 10.75
CA VAL A 54 46.83 -1.15 10.55
C VAL A 54 45.85 -1.42 9.41
N MET A 55 46.32 -1.96 8.27
CA MET A 55 45.48 -2.32 7.13
C MET A 55 44.39 -3.33 7.52
N PHE A 56 44.75 -4.36 8.29
CA PHE A 56 43.80 -5.33 8.82
C PHE A 56 42.69 -4.70 9.67
N ARG A 57 43.02 -3.68 10.47
CA ARG A 57 42.03 -2.95 11.27
C ARG A 57 41.16 -2.03 10.41
N LEU A 58 41.75 -1.37 9.41
CA LEU A 58 41.04 -0.50 8.47
C LEU A 58 40.00 -1.27 7.63
N ASN A 59 40.29 -2.53 7.29
CA ASN A 59 39.37 -3.39 6.52
C ASN A 59 38.21 -3.96 7.35
N ARG A 60 38.04 -3.55 8.62
CA ARG A 60 36.99 -4.03 9.51
C ARG A 60 36.01 -2.93 9.85
N ILE A 61 34.74 -3.31 9.95
CA ILE A 61 33.68 -2.48 10.53
C ILE A 61 33.20 -3.19 11.80
N PRO A 62 33.66 -2.77 13.00
CA PRO A 62 33.24 -3.36 14.25
C PRO A 62 31.75 -3.14 14.54
N ASP A 63 31.16 -4.03 15.34
CA ASP A 63 29.78 -3.92 15.85
C ASP A 63 29.51 -2.56 16.51
N GLU A 64 30.51 -2.01 17.20
CA GLU A 64 30.41 -0.69 17.84
C GLU A 64 30.17 0.44 16.84
N THR A 65 30.76 0.34 15.65
CA THR A 65 30.54 1.30 14.57
C THR A 65 29.10 1.21 14.08
N TYR A 66 28.54 0.00 13.98
CA TYR A 66 27.12 -0.17 13.65
C TYR A 66 26.21 0.43 14.72
N ARG A 67 26.51 0.25 16.02
CA ARG A 67 25.74 0.89 17.11
C ARG A 67 25.72 2.41 16.98
N VAL A 68 26.88 3.04 16.77
CA VAL A 68 26.95 4.50 16.56
C VAL A 68 26.14 4.94 15.35
N PHE A 69 26.18 4.18 14.24
CA PHE A 69 25.33 4.49 13.08
C PHE A 69 23.84 4.33 13.38
N LEU A 70 23.44 3.33 14.16
CA LEU A 70 22.05 3.19 14.59
C LEU A 70 21.64 4.38 15.46
N ASP A 71 22.47 4.80 16.41
CA ASP A 71 22.18 5.98 17.26
C ASP A 71 22.02 7.26 16.43
N LEU A 72 22.79 7.42 15.34
CA LEU A 72 22.69 8.56 14.43
C LEU A 72 21.46 8.52 13.53
N LEU A 73 20.96 7.33 13.20
CA LEU A 73 19.80 7.14 12.33
C LEU A 73 18.47 7.23 13.07
N ASN A 74 18.49 7.04 14.39
CA ASN A 74 17.30 7.08 15.24
C ASN A 74 17.21 8.41 16.01
N GLU A 75 16.06 8.64 16.64
CA GLU A 75 15.88 9.80 17.51
C GLU A 75 16.70 9.65 18.80
N PRO A 76 17.17 10.77 19.39
CA PRO A 76 17.86 10.72 20.66
C PRO A 76 17.00 10.07 21.76
N GLY A 77 17.49 8.97 22.34
CA GLY A 77 16.79 8.24 23.41
C GLY A 77 15.95 7.05 22.94
N THR A 78 15.94 6.74 21.64
CA THR A 78 15.33 5.50 21.13
C THR A 78 15.99 4.27 21.77
N THR A 79 15.18 3.41 22.39
CA THR A 79 15.66 2.14 22.95
C THR A 79 15.67 1.09 21.85
N LEU A 80 16.86 0.63 21.46
CA LEU A 80 17.03 -0.40 20.45
C LEU A 80 17.11 -1.79 21.09
N PRO A 81 16.76 -2.86 20.35
CA PRO A 81 16.99 -4.24 20.78
C PRO A 81 18.45 -4.50 21.14
N ASP A 82 18.69 -5.35 22.14
CA ASP A 82 20.04 -5.74 22.56
C ASP A 82 20.83 -6.45 21.45
N ASN A 83 20.12 -7.20 20.60
CA ASN A 83 20.71 -7.90 19.45
C ASN A 83 20.92 -6.91 18.29
N LEU A 84 22.18 -6.77 17.85
CA LEU A 84 22.56 -5.86 16.78
C LEU A 84 21.83 -6.13 15.45
N ASP A 85 21.65 -7.40 15.07
CA ASP A 85 20.97 -7.73 13.81
C ASP A 85 19.49 -7.34 13.83
N ASP A 86 18.83 -7.48 14.99
CA ASP A 86 17.44 -7.09 15.18
C ASP A 86 17.31 -5.56 15.24
N ALA A 87 18.25 -4.87 15.89
CA ALA A 87 18.32 -3.41 15.90
C ALA A 87 18.51 -2.84 14.48
N ILE A 88 19.44 -3.41 13.69
CA ILE A 88 19.62 -3.04 12.28
C ILE A 88 18.33 -3.26 11.50
N ARG A 89 17.68 -4.42 11.66
CA ARG A 89 16.43 -4.72 10.96
C ARG A 89 15.35 -3.70 11.30
N GLN A 90 15.14 -3.42 12.58
CA GLN A 90 14.12 -2.50 13.05
C GLN A 90 14.35 -1.09 12.49
N THR A 91 15.55 -0.52 12.67
CA THR A 91 15.87 0.82 12.16
C THR A 91 15.73 0.91 10.65
N VAL A 92 16.15 -0.11 9.89
CA VAL A 92 15.99 -0.10 8.42
C VAL A 92 14.50 -0.17 8.00
N LEU A 93 13.67 -0.89 8.75
CA LEU A 93 12.22 -0.92 8.49
C LEU A 93 11.57 0.42 8.82
N GLU A 94 11.95 1.05 9.92
CA GLU A 94 11.46 2.37 10.34
C GLU A 94 11.90 3.47 9.35
N LEU A 95 13.14 3.46 8.88
CA LEU A 95 13.61 4.40 7.84
C LEU A 95 12.85 4.26 6.51
N ARG A 96 12.29 3.07 6.24
CA ARG A 96 11.47 2.80 5.06
C ARG A 96 9.99 3.08 5.30
N ALA A 97 9.58 3.36 6.53
CA ALA A 97 8.20 3.71 6.84
C ALA A 97 7.87 5.05 6.15
N PRO A 98 6.85 5.09 5.29
CA PRO A 98 6.43 6.34 4.68
C PRO A 98 5.94 7.29 5.77
N TYR A 99 6.57 8.46 5.86
CA TYR A 99 6.19 9.52 6.79
C TYR A 99 5.59 10.74 6.07
N ARG A 100 5.67 10.76 4.73
CA ARG A 100 5.10 11.80 3.86
C ARG A 100 4.23 11.17 2.78
N ALA A 101 3.15 11.87 2.45
CA ALA A 101 2.23 11.50 1.40
C ALA A 101 2.72 12.07 0.06
N VAL A 102 3.47 11.26 -0.70
CA VAL A 102 4.02 11.66 -2.01
C VAL A 102 3.23 11.04 -3.14
N THR A 103 2.96 9.74 -3.06
CA THR A 103 2.19 8.98 -4.03
C THR A 103 0.81 8.59 -3.49
N CYS A 104 -0.11 8.18 -4.36
CA CYS A 104 -1.43 7.68 -3.95
C CYS A 104 -1.34 6.52 -2.95
N ALA A 105 -0.38 5.61 -3.17
CA ALA A 105 -0.12 4.51 -2.26
C ALA A 105 0.35 4.99 -0.88
N ASP A 106 1.13 6.08 -0.81
CA ASP A 106 1.55 6.65 0.47
C ASP A 106 0.36 7.26 1.23
N TYR A 107 -0.54 7.97 0.54
CA TYR A 107 -1.78 8.49 1.13
C TYR A 107 -2.63 7.36 1.72
N GLU A 108 -2.89 6.32 0.93
CA GLU A 108 -3.68 5.16 1.37
C GLU A 108 -3.03 4.46 2.57
N LYS A 109 -1.71 4.22 2.50
CA LYS A 109 -0.96 3.54 3.56
C LYS A 109 -0.87 4.34 4.85
N LEU A 110 -0.61 5.64 4.77
CA LEU A 110 -0.56 6.52 5.95
C LEU A 110 -1.89 6.53 6.70
N VAL A 111 -3.01 6.60 5.97
CA VAL A 111 -4.33 6.60 6.61
C VAL A 111 -4.67 5.22 7.17
N LEU A 112 -4.37 4.13 6.47
CA LEU A 112 -4.71 2.78 6.94
C LEU A 112 -3.81 2.26 8.07
N GLU A 113 -2.52 2.58 8.05
CA GLU A 113 -1.54 2.01 8.99
C GLU A 113 -1.17 2.97 10.12
N VAL A 114 -1.10 4.28 9.85
CA VAL A 114 -0.52 5.26 10.78
C VAL A 114 -1.58 6.07 11.50
N TRP A 115 -2.63 6.55 10.82
CA TRP A 115 -3.68 7.39 11.42
C TRP A 115 -4.35 6.75 12.65
N HIS A 116 -4.54 5.42 12.64
CA HIS A 116 -5.08 4.71 13.80
C HIS A 116 -4.15 4.73 15.02
N THR A 117 -2.84 4.76 14.81
CA THR A 117 -1.83 4.75 15.88
C THR A 117 -1.64 6.13 16.52
N THR A 118 -2.02 7.21 15.83
CA THR A 118 -1.88 8.58 16.34
C THR A 118 -3.02 9.01 17.27
N HIS A 119 -4.08 8.21 17.37
CA HIS A 119 -5.28 8.52 18.14
C HIS A 119 -5.48 7.57 19.31
N ASP A 120 -6.02 8.09 20.41
CA ASP A 120 -6.40 7.28 21.56
C ASP A 120 -7.70 6.50 21.29
N GLU A 121 -7.93 5.44 22.07
CA GLU A 121 -9.05 4.53 21.88
C GLU A 121 -10.42 5.24 21.97
N ALA A 122 -10.55 6.29 22.79
CA ALA A 122 -11.79 7.04 22.91
C ALA A 122 -12.09 7.87 21.64
N THR A 123 -11.08 8.48 21.05
CA THR A 123 -11.22 9.20 19.77
C THR A 123 -11.57 8.24 18.63
N LEU A 124 -10.91 7.08 18.55
CA LEU A 124 -11.22 6.06 17.54
C LEU A 124 -12.66 5.53 17.67
N LYS A 125 -13.17 5.37 18.88
CA LYS A 125 -14.57 4.99 19.12
C LYS A 125 -15.56 6.07 18.66
N ARG A 126 -15.20 7.35 18.77
CA ARG A 126 -16.03 8.48 18.34
C ARG A 126 -16.01 8.67 16.82
N LEU A 127 -14.82 8.68 16.22
CA LEU A 127 -14.63 8.90 14.79
C LEU A 127 -14.99 7.67 13.95
N GLY A 128 -14.88 6.47 14.53
CA GLY A 128 -15.03 5.21 13.83
C GLY A 128 -13.72 4.68 13.26
N THR A 129 -13.77 3.45 12.76
CA THR A 129 -12.62 2.80 12.12
C THR A 129 -12.69 3.00 10.60
N ILE A 130 -11.54 3.13 9.95
CA ILE A 130 -11.45 3.25 8.50
C ILE A 130 -11.30 1.83 7.95
N GLY A 131 -12.24 1.40 7.11
CA GLY A 131 -12.21 0.06 6.52
C GLY A 131 -11.45 0.03 5.19
N ARG A 132 -11.50 1.14 4.44
CA ARG A 132 -10.84 1.26 3.14
C ARG A 132 -10.57 2.71 2.79
N VAL A 133 -9.45 2.93 2.12
CA VAL A 133 -9.04 4.23 1.60
C VAL A 133 -8.75 4.08 0.11
N HIS A 134 -9.12 5.09 -0.67
CA HIS A 134 -8.74 5.15 -2.07
C HIS A 134 -8.29 6.56 -2.44
N CYS A 135 -7.12 6.67 -3.05
CA CYS A 135 -6.54 7.94 -3.44
C CYS A 135 -6.61 8.14 -4.96
N VAL A 136 -7.17 9.27 -5.38
CA VAL A 136 -7.37 9.65 -6.76
C VAL A 136 -6.52 10.88 -7.07
N PRO A 137 -5.48 10.75 -7.92
CA PRO A 137 -4.59 11.85 -8.25
C PRO A 137 -5.20 12.78 -9.30
N MET A 138 -4.79 14.05 -9.29
CA MET A 138 -5.20 15.08 -10.24
C MET A 138 -6.71 15.32 -10.29
N ARG A 139 -7.39 15.17 -9.14
CA ARG A 139 -8.84 15.35 -9.00
C ARG A 139 -9.19 16.15 -7.77
N ASP A 140 -10.27 16.91 -7.89
CA ASP A 140 -10.94 17.60 -6.80
C ASP A 140 -12.41 17.16 -6.77
N LEU A 141 -12.73 16.15 -5.95
CA LEU A 141 -14.10 15.63 -5.84
C LEU A 141 -14.95 16.40 -4.82
N THR A 142 -14.48 17.55 -4.34
CA THR A 142 -15.28 18.42 -3.45
C THR A 142 -16.21 19.34 -4.22
N VAL A 143 -15.86 19.64 -5.47
CA VAL A 143 -16.61 20.53 -6.35
C VAL A 143 -17.44 19.67 -7.30
N GLN A 144 -18.76 19.68 -7.13
CA GLN A 144 -19.68 19.15 -8.13
C GLN A 144 -19.69 20.12 -9.32
N SER A 145 -18.75 19.94 -10.24
CA SER A 145 -18.62 20.78 -11.42
C SER A 145 -19.77 20.49 -12.41
N VAL A 146 -20.30 21.56 -13.02
CA VAL A 146 -21.32 21.48 -14.09
C VAL A 146 -20.81 20.74 -15.35
N GLY A 147 -19.50 20.46 -15.42
CA GLY A 147 -18.83 19.67 -16.46
C GLY A 147 -18.55 18.20 -16.11
N GLY A 148 -19.03 17.71 -14.96
CA GLY A 148 -18.86 16.34 -14.47
C GLY A 148 -17.62 16.16 -13.58
N ASP A 149 -17.69 15.21 -12.65
CA ASP A 149 -16.65 14.86 -11.67
C ASP A 149 -15.37 14.25 -12.30
N ASP A 150 -15.24 14.33 -13.62
CA ASP A 150 -14.14 13.83 -14.44
C ASP A 150 -13.28 14.95 -15.06
N GLU A 151 -13.27 16.15 -14.47
CA GLU A 151 -12.31 17.20 -14.83
C GLU A 151 -10.93 16.98 -14.17
N ILE A 152 -9.85 17.18 -14.93
CA ILE A 152 -8.47 17.03 -14.43
C ILE A 152 -8.08 18.31 -13.67
N ALA A 153 -7.69 18.16 -12.40
CA ALA A 153 -7.22 19.23 -11.53
C ALA A 153 -5.73 19.01 -11.17
N PRO A 154 -4.77 19.60 -11.92
CA PRO A 154 -3.35 19.41 -11.67
C PRO A 154 -2.92 19.89 -10.27
N GLY A 155 -2.14 19.07 -9.57
CA GLY A 155 -1.67 19.37 -8.21
C GLY A 155 -2.72 19.14 -7.11
N HIS A 156 -3.91 18.62 -7.47
CA HIS A 156 -4.93 18.21 -6.51
C HIS A 156 -4.90 16.69 -6.33
N VAL A 157 -5.14 16.24 -5.11
CA VAL A 157 -5.26 14.81 -4.77
C VAL A 157 -6.49 14.65 -3.90
N THR A 158 -7.39 13.74 -4.24
CA THR A 158 -8.54 13.44 -3.41
C THR A 158 -8.40 12.07 -2.77
N VAL A 159 -8.61 11.99 -1.46
CA VAL A 159 -8.59 10.77 -0.66
C VAL A 159 -10.01 10.44 -0.24
N ILE A 160 -10.49 9.27 -0.65
CA ILE A 160 -11.83 8.76 -0.38
C ILE A 160 -11.76 7.84 0.82
N ILE A 161 -12.55 8.13 1.86
CA ILE A 161 -12.57 7.38 3.12
C ILE A 161 -13.85 6.56 3.22
N VAL A 162 -13.72 5.24 3.27
CA VAL A 162 -14.83 4.32 3.52
C VAL A 162 -14.71 3.78 4.95
N PRO A 163 -15.58 4.21 5.88
CA PRO A 163 -15.51 3.74 7.26
C PRO A 163 -15.97 2.28 7.39
N ASP A 164 -15.39 1.54 8.33
CA ASP A 164 -15.92 0.24 8.75
C ASP A 164 -17.03 0.45 9.77
N SER A 165 -18.19 0.89 9.28
CA SER A 165 -19.40 0.94 10.08
C SER A 165 -20.03 -0.45 10.14
N MET A 166 -19.80 -1.16 11.23
CA MET A 166 -20.37 -2.49 11.48
C MET A 166 -21.88 -2.53 11.22
N GLY A 167 -22.28 -3.15 10.12
CA GLY A 167 -23.69 -3.35 9.75
C GLY A 167 -24.31 -2.23 8.92
N SER A 168 -23.60 -1.13 8.63
CA SER A 168 -24.09 -0.15 7.65
C SER A 168 -24.03 -0.76 6.25
N ARG A 169 -25.11 -0.57 5.50
CA ARG A 169 -25.19 -0.98 4.09
C ARG A 169 -24.48 0.01 3.17
N ILE A 170 -24.29 1.23 3.67
CA ILE A 170 -23.75 2.37 2.95
C ILE A 170 -22.79 3.06 3.92
N PRO A 171 -21.54 2.57 4.01
CA PRO A 171 -20.56 3.19 4.88
C PRO A 171 -20.26 4.60 4.36
N GLN A 172 -20.68 5.61 5.13
CA GLN A 172 -20.40 7.03 4.86
C GLN A 172 -19.65 7.59 6.07
N PRO A 173 -18.49 8.25 5.86
CA PRO A 173 -17.76 8.88 6.95
C PRO A 173 -18.54 10.06 7.52
N SER A 174 -18.32 10.36 8.80
CA SER A 174 -18.79 11.61 9.40
C SER A 174 -17.89 12.77 8.99
N ASP A 175 -18.42 13.99 8.98
CA ASP A 175 -17.64 15.20 8.70
C ASP A 175 -16.47 15.38 9.69
N GLU A 176 -16.66 14.92 10.94
CA GLU A 176 -15.60 14.91 11.95
C GLU A 176 -14.44 14.00 11.56
N LEU A 177 -14.72 12.79 11.05
CA LEU A 177 -13.69 11.86 10.58
C LEU A 177 -12.95 12.43 9.36
N LEU A 178 -13.69 13.06 8.42
CA LEU A 178 -13.08 13.68 7.24
C LEU A 178 -12.14 14.83 7.61
N ALA A 179 -12.57 15.70 8.52
CA ALA A 179 -11.76 16.84 8.98
C ALA A 179 -10.50 16.37 9.72
N ASP A 180 -10.61 15.33 10.55
CA ASP A 180 -9.49 14.76 11.29
C ASP A 180 -8.45 14.12 10.36
N VAL A 181 -8.88 13.28 9.41
CA VAL A 181 -8.00 12.69 8.39
C VAL A 181 -7.38 13.78 7.51
N TRP A 182 -8.12 14.83 7.18
CA TRP A 182 -7.61 15.96 6.42
C TRP A 182 -6.46 16.65 7.18
N GLN A 183 -6.63 16.93 8.48
CA GLN A 183 -5.60 17.54 9.32
C GLN A 183 -4.36 16.64 9.44
N PHE A 184 -4.57 15.34 9.65
CA PHE A 184 -3.49 14.36 9.71
C PHE A 184 -2.64 14.34 8.42
N LEU A 185 -3.27 14.44 7.25
CA LEU A 185 -2.59 14.47 5.97
C LEU A 185 -1.95 15.84 5.66
N ASP A 186 -2.48 16.94 6.17
CA ASP A 186 -1.96 18.30 5.92
C ASP A 186 -0.52 18.47 6.43
N GLU A 187 -0.19 17.87 7.57
CA GLU A 187 1.18 17.86 8.11
C GLU A 187 2.18 17.02 7.28
N ARG A 188 1.66 16.13 6.42
CA ARG A 188 2.45 15.08 5.72
C ARG A 188 2.47 15.25 4.20
N ARG A 189 1.72 16.20 3.64
CA ARG A 189 1.63 16.45 2.19
C ARG A 189 2.85 17.20 1.63
N LEU A 190 2.97 17.16 0.31
CA LEU A 190 3.90 18.03 -0.42
C LEU A 190 3.40 19.49 -0.42
N LEU A 191 4.33 20.45 -0.35
CA LEU A 191 4.02 21.88 -0.30
C LEU A 191 3.11 22.36 -1.45
N THR A 192 3.33 21.85 -2.66
CA THR A 192 2.60 22.25 -3.88
C THR A 192 1.32 21.46 -4.13
N THR A 193 1.03 20.44 -3.32
CA THR A 193 -0.14 19.58 -3.48
C THR A 193 -1.27 20.06 -2.59
N ARG A 194 -2.47 20.20 -3.17
CA ARG A 194 -3.72 20.40 -2.42
C ARG A 194 -4.38 19.04 -2.26
N HIS A 195 -4.61 18.61 -1.02
CA HIS A 195 -5.33 17.38 -0.76
C HIS A 195 -6.75 17.67 -0.29
N HIS A 196 -7.64 16.76 -0.65
CA HIS A 196 -9.04 16.76 -0.29
C HIS A 196 -9.38 15.42 0.33
N VAL A 197 -10.28 15.41 1.30
CA VAL A 197 -10.75 14.19 1.93
C VAL A 197 -12.27 14.16 1.83
N VAL A 198 -12.80 13.12 1.20
CA VAL A 198 -14.23 12.99 0.91
C VAL A 198 -14.73 11.60 1.28
N GLY A 199 -16.05 11.48 1.45
CA GLY A 199 -16.69 10.17 1.48
C GLY A 199 -16.82 9.56 0.07
N PRO A 200 -17.09 8.26 -0.02
CA PRO A 200 -17.37 7.60 -1.28
C PRO A 200 -18.64 8.16 -1.92
N ASP A 201 -18.61 8.30 -3.25
CA ASP A 201 -19.81 8.52 -4.03
C ASP A 201 -20.42 7.18 -4.47
N TYR A 202 -21.72 7.05 -4.31
CA TYR A 202 -22.43 5.80 -4.51
C TYR A 202 -23.46 5.91 -5.63
N VAL A 203 -23.24 5.17 -6.70
CA VAL A 203 -24.22 5.01 -7.78
C VAL A 203 -25.29 4.01 -7.33
N ALA A 204 -26.51 4.52 -7.13
CA ALA A 204 -27.66 3.70 -6.74
C ALA A 204 -28.14 2.82 -7.90
N LEU A 205 -28.07 1.51 -7.69
CA LEU A 205 -28.56 0.48 -8.60
C LEU A 205 -29.79 -0.22 -8.02
N GLN A 206 -30.81 -0.39 -8.84
CA GLN A 206 -31.98 -1.22 -8.58
C GLN A 206 -31.87 -2.48 -9.44
N VAL A 207 -32.03 -3.63 -8.80
CA VAL A 207 -31.92 -4.93 -9.44
C VAL A 207 -33.24 -5.68 -9.24
N ARG A 208 -33.89 -6.05 -10.33
CA ARG A 208 -35.06 -6.94 -10.31
C ARG A 208 -34.66 -8.26 -10.95
N ILE A 209 -34.93 -9.36 -10.24
CA ILE A 209 -34.46 -10.69 -10.60
C ILE A 209 -35.66 -11.63 -10.57
N SER A 210 -35.89 -12.36 -11.66
CA SER A 210 -36.89 -13.43 -11.75
C SER A 210 -36.17 -14.77 -11.76
N VAL A 211 -36.38 -15.59 -10.73
CA VAL A 211 -35.73 -16.90 -10.58
C VAL A 211 -36.73 -18.04 -10.56
N VAL A 212 -36.35 -19.16 -11.17
CA VAL A 212 -37.05 -20.44 -11.02
C VAL A 212 -36.34 -21.26 -9.95
N LEU A 213 -37.12 -21.89 -9.07
CA LEU A 213 -36.63 -22.61 -7.91
C LEU A 213 -36.45 -24.10 -8.23
N LYS A 214 -35.56 -24.76 -7.49
CA LYS A 214 -35.51 -26.23 -7.45
C LYS A 214 -36.73 -26.79 -6.73
N ASP A 215 -37.11 -28.02 -7.07
CA ASP A 215 -38.30 -28.71 -6.56
C ASP A 215 -38.39 -28.79 -5.02
N ASP A 216 -37.26 -28.73 -4.31
CA ASP A 216 -37.16 -28.83 -2.86
C ASP A 216 -36.93 -27.47 -2.15
N ALA A 217 -36.89 -26.37 -2.90
CA ALA A 217 -36.51 -25.06 -2.37
C ALA A 217 -37.73 -24.19 -2.02
N LEU A 218 -37.72 -23.62 -0.81
CA LEU A 218 -38.73 -22.64 -0.39
C LEU A 218 -38.36 -21.24 -0.88
N PHE A 219 -39.24 -20.61 -1.68
CA PHE A 219 -39.05 -19.25 -2.22
C PHE A 219 -38.61 -18.24 -1.17
N LYS A 220 -39.23 -18.26 0.02
CA LYS A 220 -38.91 -17.34 1.12
C LYS A 220 -37.43 -17.40 1.52
N ASN A 221 -36.85 -18.60 1.59
CA ASN A 221 -35.45 -18.79 1.99
C ASN A 221 -34.50 -18.41 0.84
N VAL A 222 -34.84 -18.81 -0.39
CA VAL A 222 -34.06 -18.46 -1.58
C VAL A 222 -34.04 -16.95 -1.80
N ARG A 223 -35.18 -16.27 -1.64
CA ARG A 223 -35.29 -14.81 -1.72
C ARG A 223 -34.36 -14.12 -0.74
N VAL A 224 -34.40 -14.48 0.54
CA VAL A 224 -33.53 -13.87 1.56
C VAL A 224 -32.05 -14.12 1.23
N ARG A 225 -31.69 -15.36 0.85
CA ARG A 225 -30.33 -15.71 0.46
C ARG A 225 -29.84 -14.93 -0.76
N ALA A 226 -30.66 -14.83 -1.80
CA ALA A 226 -30.36 -14.10 -3.02
C ALA A 226 -30.19 -12.60 -2.75
N GLU A 227 -31.14 -11.97 -2.04
CA GLU A 227 -31.04 -10.55 -1.70
C GLU A 227 -29.79 -10.26 -0.87
N SER A 228 -29.46 -11.10 0.12
CA SER A 228 -28.22 -10.96 0.90
C SER A 228 -26.97 -11.20 0.06
N ARG A 229 -26.99 -12.17 -0.87
CA ARG A 229 -25.84 -12.50 -1.73
C ARG A 229 -25.49 -11.35 -2.66
N VAL A 230 -26.47 -10.76 -3.34
CA VAL A 230 -26.29 -9.59 -4.21
C VAL A 230 -25.73 -8.42 -3.40
N ARG A 231 -26.34 -8.10 -2.25
CA ARG A 231 -25.88 -6.99 -1.41
C ARG A 231 -24.46 -7.19 -0.89
N ASN A 232 -24.11 -8.40 -0.44
CA ASN A 232 -22.78 -8.69 0.06
C ASN A 232 -21.73 -8.67 -1.06
N PHE A 233 -22.10 -9.06 -2.29
CA PHE A 233 -21.18 -9.09 -3.43
C PHE A 233 -20.76 -7.69 -3.89
N TYR A 234 -21.67 -6.72 -3.89
CA TYR A 234 -21.36 -5.32 -4.23
C TYR A 234 -20.93 -4.48 -3.02
N HIS A 235 -20.72 -5.08 -1.84
CA HIS A 235 -20.33 -4.33 -0.65
C HIS A 235 -18.91 -3.75 -0.81
N PRO A 236 -18.68 -2.46 -0.48
CA PRO A 236 -17.40 -1.79 -0.74
C PRO A 236 -16.23 -2.28 0.12
N LEU A 237 -16.50 -2.95 1.25
CA LEU A 237 -15.47 -3.49 2.16
C LEU A 237 -15.33 -5.01 2.13
N ARG A 238 -16.36 -5.75 1.72
CA ARG A 238 -16.46 -7.21 1.90
C ARG A 238 -16.88 -7.95 0.62
N GLY A 239 -17.25 -7.18 -0.41
CA GLY A 239 -17.70 -7.68 -1.69
C GLY A 239 -16.55 -8.07 -2.63
N GLY A 240 -16.91 -8.26 -3.89
CA GLY A 240 -16.03 -8.76 -4.94
C GLY A 240 -15.72 -10.26 -4.80
N ASP A 241 -15.04 -10.78 -5.81
CA ASP A 241 -14.60 -12.19 -5.84
C ASP A 241 -13.51 -12.47 -4.80
N THR A 242 -12.66 -11.47 -4.49
CA THR A 242 -11.56 -11.55 -3.52
C THR A 242 -11.97 -11.27 -2.08
N ARG A 243 -13.24 -10.87 -1.84
CA ARG A 243 -13.77 -10.43 -0.54
C ARG A 243 -13.06 -9.23 0.09
N GLN A 244 -12.34 -8.43 -0.72
CA GLN A 244 -11.66 -7.20 -0.28
C GLN A 244 -12.50 -5.94 -0.56
N GLY A 245 -13.75 -6.11 -1.00
CA GLY A 245 -14.62 -5.00 -1.42
C GLY A 245 -14.79 -4.92 -2.93
N TRP A 246 -15.94 -4.39 -3.37
CA TRP A 246 -16.15 -4.08 -4.78
C TRP A 246 -15.15 -3.00 -5.25
N PRO A 247 -14.45 -3.17 -6.39
CA PRO A 247 -13.43 -2.21 -6.83
C PRO A 247 -14.06 -0.85 -7.19
N PHE A 248 -13.33 0.24 -6.90
CA PHE A 248 -13.73 1.58 -7.34
C PHE A 248 -13.72 1.65 -8.87
N GLY A 249 -14.73 2.33 -9.44
CA GLY A 249 -14.88 2.55 -10.88
C GLY A 249 -15.02 1.29 -11.73
N ARG A 250 -15.30 0.14 -11.12
CA ARG A 250 -15.60 -1.07 -11.86
C ARG A 250 -17.07 -1.10 -12.24
N ASP A 251 -17.31 -1.07 -13.54
CA ASP A 251 -18.61 -1.27 -14.17
C ASP A 251 -19.31 -2.54 -13.65
N VAL A 252 -20.65 -2.49 -13.61
CA VAL A 252 -21.50 -3.61 -13.23
C VAL A 252 -22.04 -4.27 -14.48
N TYR A 253 -21.73 -5.54 -14.67
CA TYR A 253 -22.21 -6.31 -15.82
C TYR A 253 -23.35 -7.25 -15.45
N LEU A 254 -24.35 -7.35 -16.33
CA LEU A 254 -25.51 -8.23 -16.15
C LEU A 254 -25.08 -9.70 -16.07
N SER A 255 -24.07 -10.10 -16.84
CA SER A 255 -23.51 -11.46 -16.82
C SER A 255 -22.98 -11.87 -15.45
N GLU A 256 -22.46 -10.92 -14.66
CA GLU A 256 -21.97 -11.20 -13.31
C GLU A 256 -23.13 -11.45 -12.35
N LEU A 257 -24.26 -10.75 -12.52
CA LEU A 257 -25.47 -11.00 -11.76
C LEU A 257 -26.09 -12.35 -12.07
N TYR A 258 -26.14 -12.75 -13.35
CA TYR A 258 -26.57 -14.11 -13.73
C TYR A 258 -25.70 -15.18 -13.04
N ARG A 259 -24.38 -15.07 -13.18
CA ARG A 259 -23.43 -15.98 -12.51
C ARG A 259 -23.58 -15.99 -11.00
N LEU A 260 -23.80 -14.82 -10.39
CA LEU A 260 -23.98 -14.68 -8.95
C LEU A 260 -25.24 -15.38 -8.47
N MET A 261 -26.33 -15.26 -9.22
CA MET A 261 -27.63 -15.84 -8.89
C MET A 261 -27.67 -17.35 -9.08
N GLU A 262 -27.04 -17.88 -10.13
CA GLU A 262 -26.87 -19.34 -10.32
C GLU A 262 -26.09 -20.00 -9.17
N SER A 263 -25.18 -19.24 -8.52
CA SER A 263 -24.44 -19.74 -7.36
C SER A 263 -25.27 -19.84 -6.07
N VAL A 264 -26.51 -19.32 -6.07
CA VAL A 264 -27.37 -19.35 -4.88
C VAL A 264 -28.05 -20.70 -4.76
N ASP A 265 -27.84 -21.35 -3.63
CA ASP A 265 -28.49 -22.63 -3.32
C ASP A 265 -30.04 -22.50 -3.36
N GLY A 266 -30.68 -23.44 -4.06
CA GLY A 266 -32.13 -23.46 -4.31
C GLY A 266 -32.61 -22.71 -5.56
N VAL A 267 -31.74 -22.01 -6.31
CA VAL A 267 -32.06 -21.50 -7.65
C VAL A 267 -31.76 -22.58 -8.69
N ASP A 268 -32.70 -22.84 -9.60
CA ASP A 268 -32.50 -23.74 -10.74
C ASP A 268 -31.92 -22.95 -11.92
N TYR A 269 -32.65 -21.95 -12.40
CA TYR A 269 -32.18 -20.98 -13.41
C TYR A 269 -32.83 -19.60 -13.23
N VAL A 270 -32.27 -18.60 -13.91
CA VAL A 270 -32.73 -17.21 -13.87
C VAL A 270 -33.42 -16.86 -15.18
N THR A 271 -34.68 -16.44 -15.14
CA THR A 271 -35.45 -16.07 -16.33
C THR A 271 -35.05 -14.70 -16.86
N SER A 272 -34.99 -13.70 -15.98
CA SER A 272 -34.68 -12.32 -16.35
C SER A 272 -34.03 -11.55 -15.21
N ILE A 273 -33.11 -10.66 -15.57
CA ILE A 273 -32.55 -9.66 -14.66
C ILE A 273 -32.71 -8.29 -15.32
N GLU A 274 -33.32 -7.37 -14.60
CA GLU A 274 -33.46 -5.98 -15.01
C GLU A 274 -32.60 -5.10 -14.10
N LEU A 275 -31.81 -4.22 -14.72
CA LEU A 275 -31.01 -3.20 -14.07
C LEU A 275 -31.63 -1.83 -14.32
N ALA A 276 -31.82 -1.07 -13.25
CA ALA A 276 -32.24 0.32 -13.33
C ALA A 276 -31.34 1.18 -12.43
N THR A 277 -30.98 2.36 -12.91
CA THR A 277 -30.29 3.39 -12.15
C THR A 277 -31.00 4.73 -12.37
N GLN A 278 -30.73 5.72 -11.51
CA GLN A 278 -31.34 7.04 -11.63
C GLN A 278 -30.84 7.79 -12.87
N ASP A 279 -29.57 7.55 -13.24
CA ASP A 279 -28.91 8.18 -14.37
C ASP A 279 -28.85 7.22 -15.56
N THR A 280 -29.75 7.43 -16.52
CA THR A 280 -29.89 6.56 -17.69
C THR A 280 -28.70 6.59 -18.63
N ASP A 281 -27.87 7.64 -18.58
CA ASP A 281 -26.72 7.79 -19.48
C ASP A 281 -25.58 6.82 -19.14
N ARG A 282 -25.62 6.25 -17.93
CA ARG A 282 -24.67 5.23 -17.46
C ARG A 282 -25.00 3.83 -17.93
N VAL A 283 -26.21 3.59 -18.45
CA VAL A 283 -26.65 2.26 -18.86
C VAL A 283 -26.00 1.90 -20.19
N GLN A 284 -25.24 0.81 -20.20
CA GLN A 284 -24.61 0.28 -21.40
C GLN A 284 -25.57 -0.64 -22.13
N TYR A 285 -25.74 -0.41 -23.45
CA TYR A 285 -26.59 -1.22 -24.32
C TYR A 285 -25.76 -1.96 -25.37
N TYR A 286 -26.22 -3.16 -25.73
CA TYR A 286 -25.71 -3.91 -26.87
C TYR A 286 -26.35 -3.38 -28.16
N LYS A 287 -25.79 -3.79 -29.31
CA LYS A 287 -26.23 -3.28 -30.63
C LYS A 287 -27.70 -3.55 -30.95
N ASP A 288 -28.32 -4.49 -30.24
CA ASP A 288 -29.73 -4.87 -30.34
C ASP A 288 -30.65 -4.15 -29.34
N GLY A 289 -30.09 -3.26 -28.49
CA GLY A 289 -30.84 -2.54 -27.45
C GLY A 289 -30.91 -3.26 -26.10
N THR A 290 -30.25 -4.41 -25.93
CA THR A 290 -30.22 -5.16 -24.66
C THR A 290 -29.28 -4.50 -23.66
N ILE A 291 -29.68 -4.38 -22.39
CA ILE A 291 -28.82 -3.82 -21.34
C ILE A 291 -27.68 -4.80 -21.04
N ILE A 292 -26.44 -4.33 -21.12
CA ILE A 292 -25.22 -5.09 -20.79
C ILE A 292 -24.80 -4.83 -19.35
N GLY A 293 -24.97 -3.59 -18.87
CA GLY A 293 -24.42 -3.17 -17.60
C GLY A 293 -24.62 -1.70 -17.30
N VAL A 294 -24.00 -1.25 -16.22
CA VAL A 294 -23.97 0.16 -15.78
C VAL A 294 -22.52 0.58 -15.60
N SER A 295 -22.17 1.72 -16.19
CA SER A 295 -20.81 2.28 -16.13
C SER A 295 -20.61 3.15 -14.89
N LEU A 296 -19.42 3.07 -14.31
CA LEU A 296 -19.01 3.87 -13.16
C LEU A 296 -17.77 4.69 -13.47
N LEU A 297 -17.68 5.89 -12.87
CA LEU A 297 -16.47 6.70 -12.89
C LEU A 297 -15.39 6.07 -12.00
N PRO A 298 -14.09 6.32 -12.28
CA PRO A 298 -12.98 5.68 -11.57
C PRO A 298 -13.02 5.76 -10.04
N HIS A 299 -13.69 6.78 -9.49
CA HIS A 299 -13.75 7.08 -8.06
C HIS A 299 -15.08 6.69 -7.38
N GLU A 300 -16.04 6.14 -8.14
CA GLU A 300 -17.37 5.79 -7.64
C GLU A 300 -17.44 4.34 -7.15
N LEU A 301 -18.42 4.09 -6.29
CA LEU A 301 -18.82 2.76 -5.83
C LEU A 301 -20.27 2.45 -6.18
N VAL A 302 -20.59 1.17 -6.30
CA VAL A 302 -21.95 0.70 -6.54
C VAL A 302 -22.67 0.56 -5.20
N MET A 303 -23.92 1.01 -5.15
CA MET A 303 -24.83 0.70 -4.05
C MET A 303 -26.08 0.01 -4.57
N ILE A 304 -26.41 -1.15 -3.98
CA ILE A 304 -27.66 -1.82 -4.25
C ILE A 304 -28.79 -1.21 -3.41
N SER A 305 -29.48 -0.22 -3.99
CA SER A 305 -30.58 0.49 -3.35
C SER A 305 -31.79 -0.41 -3.13
N ARG A 306 -32.16 -1.23 -4.13
CA ARG A 306 -33.30 -2.15 -4.08
C ARG A 306 -32.98 -3.44 -4.81
N VAL A 307 -33.26 -4.57 -4.17
CA VAL A 307 -33.29 -5.89 -4.80
C VAL A 307 -34.71 -6.41 -4.68
N VAL A 308 -35.31 -6.81 -5.80
CA VAL A 308 -36.59 -7.51 -5.82
C VAL A 308 -36.38 -8.85 -6.49
N VAL A 309 -36.53 -9.93 -5.72
CA VAL A 309 -36.51 -11.30 -6.25
C VAL A 309 -37.95 -11.76 -6.39
N MET A 310 -38.33 -12.22 -7.58
CA MET A 310 -39.65 -12.74 -7.92
C MET A 310 -39.51 -14.20 -8.35
N GLU A 311 -40.58 -14.97 -8.14
CA GLU A 311 -40.68 -16.33 -8.64
C GLU A 311 -41.07 -16.25 -10.13
N GLY A 312 -40.19 -16.76 -10.99
CA GLY A 312 -40.44 -16.91 -12.41
C GLY A 312 -41.41 -18.06 -12.65
N ASN A 313 -42.29 -17.91 -13.63
CA ASN A 313 -43.11 -19.03 -14.07
C ASN A 313 -42.21 -19.96 -14.92
N PRO A 314 -42.17 -21.28 -14.65
CA PRO A 314 -41.45 -22.20 -15.51
C PRO A 314 -42.10 -22.17 -16.90
N GLU A 315 -41.28 -21.97 -17.94
CA GLU A 315 -41.70 -22.12 -19.36
C GLU A 315 -41.92 -23.59 -19.71
#